data_AF-A0A286SDA6-F1
#
_entry.id   AF-A0A286SDA6-F1
#
_cell.length_a   1.000
_cell.length_b   1.000
_cell.length_c   1.000
_cell.angle_alpha   90.00
_cell.angle_beta   90.00
_cell.angle_gamma   90.00
#
_symmetry.space_group_name_H-M   'P 1'
#
loop_
_entity.id
_entity.type
_entity.pdbx_description
1 polymer ?
#
loop_
_entity_poly.entity_id
_entity_poly.type
_entity_poly.pdbx_seq_one_letter_code
_entity_poly.pdbx_strand_id
1 'polypeptide(L)'
;IKRQWWRYMVTCRDDVVGLDSSVVLPRDVWVASGHVGVFNDPLTECLSCHKRMRADHLQEGHAAKHGIDDPDSVPLEEINCPNCGNKGQWTEPRDFNMMLKTYLGPVEDESGLHYLRPETAQGIFVNFQNVLTSARKKPPFGIAQTGKSFRNEITPGNFIFRTREFEQMEMEFFVEPGTDEEWHQYWIDNRTAWYTDLGINPDNLRHYEHPKEKLSHYSKRTVDIEY
;
A
#
# COMPACT_ATOMS: atom_id res chain seq x y z
N ILE A 1 -13.34 9.51 12.68
CA ILE A 1 -13.19 8.37 11.76
C ILE A 1 -12.51 7.18 12.45
N LYS A 2 -11.22 7.21 12.85
CA LYS A 2 -10.52 6.07 13.49
C LYS A 2 -11.31 5.35 14.60
N ARG A 3 -11.84 6.10 15.57
CA ARG A 3 -12.70 5.53 16.65
C ARG A 3 -13.95 4.82 16.12
N GLN A 4 -14.59 5.36 15.07
CA GLN A 4 -15.76 4.73 14.45
C GLN A 4 -15.38 3.46 13.68
N TRP A 5 -14.27 3.47 12.95
CA TRP A 5 -13.77 2.28 12.27
C TRP A 5 -13.44 1.18 13.28
N TRP A 6 -12.69 1.50 14.34
CA TRP A 6 -12.36 0.54 15.40
C TRP A 6 -13.61 0.00 16.08
N ARG A 7 -14.61 0.86 16.32
CA ARG A 7 -15.87 0.44 16.88
C ARG A 7 -16.57 -0.59 15.99
N TYR A 8 -16.69 -0.28 14.71
CA TYR A 8 -17.39 -1.09 13.72
C TYR A 8 -16.66 -2.41 13.40
N MET A 9 -15.34 -2.36 13.27
CA MET A 9 -14.52 -3.50 12.85
C MET A 9 -14.10 -4.41 13.99
N VAL A 10 -13.94 -3.87 15.20
CA VAL A 10 -13.36 -4.61 16.33
C VAL A 10 -14.37 -4.73 17.46
N THR A 11 -14.88 -3.62 18.02
CA THR A 11 -15.65 -3.72 19.28
C THR A 11 -17.09 -4.20 19.11
N CYS A 12 -17.69 -4.01 17.92
CA CYS A 12 -19.06 -4.43 17.62
C CYS A 12 -19.12 -5.80 16.93
N ARG A 13 -18.00 -6.53 16.89
CA ARG A 13 -17.90 -7.84 16.27
C ARG A 13 -17.22 -8.81 17.22
N ASP A 14 -17.62 -10.07 17.14
CA ASP A 14 -17.02 -11.14 17.94
C ASP A 14 -15.94 -11.90 17.17
N ASP A 15 -15.77 -11.65 15.87
CA ASP A 15 -14.87 -12.38 14.99
C ASP A 15 -13.57 -11.64 14.65
N VAL A 16 -13.34 -10.43 15.20
CA VAL A 16 -12.12 -9.64 14.94
C VAL A 16 -11.42 -9.28 16.26
N VAL A 17 -10.10 -9.46 16.30
CA VAL A 17 -9.24 -9.12 17.44
C VAL A 17 -8.38 -7.91 17.12
N GLY A 18 -8.27 -6.96 18.05
CA GLY A 18 -7.39 -5.81 17.89
C GLY A 18 -5.92 -6.14 18.19
N LEU A 19 -5.00 -5.57 17.41
CA LEU A 19 -3.55 -5.62 17.63
C LEU A 19 -2.93 -4.22 17.50
N ASP A 20 -1.83 -4.00 18.21
CA ASP A 20 -0.92 -2.86 17.99
C ASP A 20 0.53 -3.36 17.96
N SER A 21 1.07 -3.51 16.74
CA SER A 21 2.44 -3.96 16.49
C SER A 21 3.43 -2.79 16.41
N SER A 22 4.72 -3.09 16.53
CA SER A 22 5.78 -2.09 16.36
C SER A 22 5.79 -1.48 14.96
N VAL A 23 6.26 -0.23 14.88
CA VAL A 23 6.51 0.50 13.62
C VAL A 23 7.82 0.06 12.98
N VAL A 24 8.85 -0.17 13.79
CA VAL A 24 10.14 -0.67 13.33
C VAL A 24 10.09 -2.19 13.37
N LEU A 25 10.34 -2.83 12.22
CA LEU A 25 10.36 -4.28 12.09
C LEU A 25 11.70 -4.76 11.50
N PRO A 26 12.17 -5.96 11.88
CA PRO A 26 13.40 -6.55 11.35
C PRO A 26 13.36 -6.72 9.83
N ARG A 27 14.52 -6.62 9.19
CA ARG A 27 14.70 -6.84 7.75
C ARG A 27 14.08 -8.15 7.28
N ASP A 28 14.22 -9.23 8.05
CA ASP A 28 13.78 -10.57 7.65
C ASP A 28 12.27 -10.66 7.40
N VAL A 29 11.47 -9.86 8.11
CA VAL A 29 10.01 -9.76 7.88
C VAL A 29 9.72 -9.23 6.47
N TRP A 30 10.49 -8.25 6.03
CA TRP A 30 10.35 -7.62 4.71
C TRP A 30 10.97 -8.42 3.57
N VAL A 31 11.96 -9.27 3.89
CA VAL A 31 12.49 -10.26 2.94
C VAL A 31 11.47 -11.37 2.73
N ALA A 32 10.91 -11.93 3.82
CA ALA A 32 9.91 -12.99 3.76
C ALA A 32 8.63 -12.58 3.03
N SER A 33 8.20 -11.33 3.19
CA SER A 33 7.04 -10.77 2.47
C SER A 33 7.35 -10.26 1.06
N GLY A 34 8.60 -10.33 0.59
CA GLY A 34 9.01 -9.90 -0.74
C GLY A 34 9.24 -8.39 -0.90
N HIS A 35 8.85 -7.54 0.07
CA HIS A 35 8.97 -6.09 -0.01
C HIS A 35 10.39 -5.60 -0.34
N VAL A 36 11.43 -6.23 0.19
CA VAL A 36 12.82 -5.82 -0.13
C VAL A 36 13.14 -5.99 -1.62
N GLY A 37 12.56 -7.00 -2.28
CA GLY A 37 12.83 -7.32 -3.68
C GLY A 37 11.92 -6.57 -4.66
N VAL A 38 10.63 -6.41 -4.33
CA VAL A 38 9.62 -5.94 -5.29
C VAL A 38 9.03 -4.56 -4.98
N PHE A 39 9.28 -3.98 -3.80
CA PHE A 39 8.67 -2.70 -3.40
C PHE A 39 9.51 -1.51 -3.87
N ASN A 40 9.68 -1.42 -5.20
CA ASN A 40 10.47 -0.39 -5.85
C ASN A 40 9.63 0.40 -6.86
N ASP A 41 9.87 1.70 -6.93
CA ASP A 41 9.32 2.57 -7.98
C ASP A 41 10.42 2.89 -9.01
N PRO A 42 10.08 3.03 -10.31
CA PRO A 42 11.03 3.44 -11.33
C PRO A 42 11.34 4.95 -11.18
N LEU A 43 12.54 5.25 -10.69
CA LEU A 43 13.03 6.61 -10.46
C LEU A 43 13.83 7.11 -11.66
N THR A 44 13.47 8.28 -12.18
CA THR A 44 14.27 9.01 -13.17
C THR A 44 14.57 10.43 -12.69
N GLU A 45 15.67 11.02 -13.17
CA GLU A 45 16.09 12.38 -12.88
C GLU A 45 16.17 13.22 -14.15
N CYS A 46 15.62 14.43 -14.12
CA CYS A 46 15.79 15.38 -15.22
C CYS A 46 17.23 15.91 -15.24
N LEU A 47 17.97 15.68 -16.33
CA LEU A 47 19.36 16.13 -16.50
C LEU A 47 19.53 17.65 -16.50
N SER A 48 18.44 18.41 -16.66
CA SER A 48 18.49 19.88 -16.70
C SER A 48 18.19 20.56 -15.37
N CYS A 49 17.23 20.04 -14.60
CA CYS A 49 16.82 20.65 -13.32
C CYS A 49 17.07 19.75 -12.10
N HIS A 50 17.60 18.55 -12.31
CA HIS A 50 17.91 17.55 -11.29
C HIS A 50 16.73 17.15 -10.39
N LYS A 51 15.50 17.47 -10.81
CA LYS A 51 14.31 16.98 -10.13
C LYS A 51 14.08 15.53 -10.48
N ARG A 52 13.88 14.73 -9.43
CA ARG A 52 13.59 13.31 -9.50
C ARG A 52 12.09 13.10 -9.57
N MET A 53 11.67 12.25 -10.49
CA MET A 53 10.27 11.95 -10.76
C MET A 53 10.13 10.44 -10.91
N ARG A 54 8.90 9.94 -10.76
CA ARG A 54 8.59 8.58 -11.13
C ARG A 54 8.39 8.47 -12.64
N ALA A 55 9.03 7.49 -13.27
CA ALA A 55 9.01 7.32 -14.73
C ALA A 55 7.61 6.94 -15.23
N ASP A 56 6.94 6.02 -14.54
CA ASP A 56 5.58 5.57 -14.85
C ASP A 56 4.56 6.73 -14.84
N HIS A 57 4.59 7.59 -13.84
CA HIS A 57 3.69 8.75 -13.78
C HIS A 57 3.93 9.75 -14.93
N LEU A 58 5.18 9.90 -15.38
CA LEU A 58 5.48 10.75 -16.53
C LEU A 58 4.86 10.16 -17.80
N GLN A 59 5.01 8.85 -17.97
CA GLN A 59 4.46 8.08 -19.09
C GLN A 59 2.92 8.08 -19.09
N GLU A 60 2.28 7.79 -17.95
CA GLU A 60 0.82 7.86 -17.77
C GLU A 60 0.27 9.25 -18.06
N GLY A 61 0.92 10.30 -17.53
CA GLY A 61 0.50 11.68 -17.75
C GLY A 61 0.64 12.13 -19.21
N HIS A 62 1.60 11.56 -19.95
CA HIS A 62 1.75 11.77 -21.38
C HIS A 62 0.69 10.98 -22.16
N ALA A 63 0.56 9.69 -21.88
CA ALA A 63 -0.39 8.79 -22.52
C ALA A 63 -1.83 9.31 -22.40
N ALA A 64 -2.24 9.77 -21.22
CA ALA A 64 -3.57 10.35 -21.00
C ALA A 64 -3.83 11.63 -21.82
N LYS A 65 -2.80 12.45 -22.06
CA LYS A 65 -2.92 13.68 -22.89
C LYS A 65 -2.96 13.37 -24.38
N HIS A 66 -2.32 12.28 -24.79
CA HIS A 66 -2.15 11.90 -26.19
C HIS A 66 -3.07 10.76 -26.63
N GLY A 67 -3.92 10.24 -25.74
CA GLY A 67 -4.85 9.14 -26.03
C GLY A 67 -4.14 7.82 -26.33
N ILE A 68 -3.02 7.55 -25.66
CA ILE A 68 -2.26 6.30 -25.82
C ILE A 68 -2.79 5.30 -24.79
N ASP A 69 -3.16 4.10 -25.25
CA ASP A 69 -3.77 3.07 -24.39
C ASP A 69 -2.75 2.39 -23.45
N ASP A 70 -1.49 2.29 -23.89
CA ASP A 70 -0.39 1.69 -23.11
C ASP A 70 0.63 2.77 -22.68
N PRO A 71 0.58 3.22 -21.41
CA PRO A 71 1.54 4.17 -20.87
C PRO A 71 3.00 3.71 -20.98
N ASP A 72 3.27 2.43 -20.76
CA ASP A 72 4.63 1.91 -20.68
C ASP A 72 5.35 1.94 -22.04
N SER A 73 4.58 2.04 -23.13
CA SER A 73 5.09 2.19 -24.50
C SER A 73 5.67 3.57 -24.80
N VAL A 74 5.39 4.59 -23.97
CA VAL A 74 5.82 5.98 -24.21
C VAL A 74 7.31 6.13 -23.86
N PRO A 75 8.19 6.47 -24.83
CA PRO A 75 9.59 6.72 -24.53
C PRO A 75 9.76 7.99 -23.67
N LEU A 76 10.59 7.93 -22.62
CA LEU A 76 10.87 9.10 -21.78
C LEU A 76 11.44 10.29 -22.57
N GLU A 77 12.12 10.01 -23.68
CA GLU A 77 12.66 11.00 -24.62
C GLU A 77 11.59 11.92 -25.23
N GLU A 78 10.36 11.45 -25.34
CA GLU A 78 9.23 12.21 -25.88
C GLU A 78 8.55 13.10 -24.84
N ILE A 79 8.89 12.92 -23.56
CA ILE A 79 8.22 13.55 -22.43
C ILE A 79 8.96 14.81 -22.01
N ASN A 80 8.21 15.92 -21.92
CA ASN A 80 8.70 17.18 -21.37
C ASN A 80 8.75 17.12 -19.85
N CYS A 81 9.82 17.63 -19.25
CA CYS A 81 9.92 17.80 -17.80
C CYS A 81 8.79 18.72 -17.31
N PRO A 82 7.91 18.27 -16.39
CA PRO A 82 6.83 19.09 -15.86
C PRO A 82 7.31 20.36 -15.12
N ASN A 83 8.57 20.37 -14.68
CA ASN A 83 9.14 21.44 -13.89
C ASN A 83 9.87 22.52 -14.72
N CYS A 84 10.66 22.14 -15.72
CA CYS A 84 11.44 23.09 -16.51
C CYS A 84 11.10 23.10 -18.01
N GLY A 85 10.25 22.21 -18.48
CA GLY A 85 9.80 22.14 -19.88
C GLY A 85 10.78 21.49 -20.86
N ASN A 86 12.01 21.16 -20.44
CA ASN A 86 12.99 20.49 -21.31
C ASN A 86 12.51 19.10 -21.72
N LYS A 87 12.62 18.79 -23.01
CA LYS A 87 12.17 17.54 -23.61
C LYS A 87 13.27 16.47 -23.59
N GLY A 88 12.92 15.27 -23.12
CA GLY A 88 13.73 14.06 -23.30
C GLY A 88 15.09 14.02 -22.61
N GLN A 89 15.35 14.93 -21.68
CA GLN A 89 16.60 15.01 -20.93
C GLN A 89 16.45 14.29 -19.58
N TRP A 90 16.37 12.97 -19.62
CA TRP A 90 16.15 12.09 -18.45
C TRP A 90 17.29 11.10 -18.26
N THR A 91 17.57 10.71 -17.02
CA THR A 91 18.43 9.55 -16.74
C THR A 91 17.67 8.26 -16.98
N GLU A 92 18.42 7.18 -17.28
CA GLU A 92 17.87 5.82 -17.26
C GLU A 92 17.14 5.54 -15.94
N PRO A 93 15.89 5.02 -15.99
CA PRO A 93 15.15 4.63 -14.80
C PRO A 93 15.92 3.62 -13.95
N ARG A 94 15.85 3.80 -12.63
CA ARG A 94 16.43 2.86 -11.66
C ARG A 94 15.40 2.51 -10.60
N ASP A 95 15.47 1.29 -10.10
CA ASP A 95 14.63 0.84 -9.02
C ASP A 95 14.96 1.58 -7.73
N PHE A 96 13.97 2.30 -7.20
CA PHE A 96 14.07 2.99 -5.94
C PHE A 96 13.19 2.32 -4.89
N ASN A 97 13.82 1.74 -3.87
CA ASN A 97 13.11 1.09 -2.79
C ASN A 97 12.31 2.12 -1.96
N MET A 98 11.01 1.89 -1.88
CA MET A 98 10.09 2.79 -1.19
C MET A 98 10.08 2.63 0.34
N MET A 99 10.79 1.66 0.92
CA MET A 99 10.86 1.52 2.37
C MET A 99 11.89 2.46 2.99
N LEU A 100 11.55 3.04 4.14
CA LEU A 100 12.50 3.84 4.92
C LEU A 100 13.35 2.92 5.79
N LYS A 101 14.67 3.01 5.61
CA LYS A 101 15.67 2.28 6.39
C LYS A 101 16.01 3.02 7.67
N THR A 102 16.27 2.27 8.73
CA THR A 102 16.85 2.76 9.99
C THR A 102 17.84 1.74 10.51
N TYR A 103 18.75 2.17 11.38
CA TYR A 103 19.70 1.29 12.04
C TYR A 103 19.37 1.24 13.54
N LEU A 104 19.15 0.04 14.08
CA LEU A 104 18.98 -0.19 15.51
C LEU A 104 20.27 -0.74 16.10
N GLY A 105 20.79 -0.07 17.12
CA GLY A 105 22.02 -0.46 17.81
C GLY A 105 23.01 0.70 17.94
N PRO A 106 24.12 0.48 18.66
CA PRO A 106 25.16 1.51 18.86
C PRO A 106 26.01 1.76 17.61
N VAL A 107 25.90 0.89 16.59
CA VAL A 107 26.66 0.96 15.34
C VAL A 107 25.68 0.94 14.17
N GLU A 108 25.89 1.83 13.21
CA GLU A 108 25.12 1.90 11.96
C GLU A 108 25.70 0.91 10.93
N ASP A 109 25.47 -0.38 11.12
CA ASP A 109 25.89 -1.44 10.19
C ASP A 109 24.73 -2.33 9.72
N GLU A 110 24.99 -3.21 8.74
CA GLU A 110 23.98 -4.12 8.17
C GLU A 110 23.33 -5.05 9.21
N SER A 111 24.00 -5.34 10.34
CA SER A 111 23.41 -6.16 11.41
C SER A 111 22.30 -5.42 12.15
N GLY A 112 22.39 -4.08 12.21
CA GLY A 112 21.37 -3.20 12.75
C GLY A 112 20.30 -2.77 11.76
N LEU A 113 20.34 -3.19 10.48
CA LEU A 113 19.42 -2.70 9.46
C LEU A 113 17.97 -3.14 9.70
N HIS A 114 17.10 -2.16 9.91
CA HIS A 114 15.66 -2.30 10.10
C HIS A 114 14.90 -1.36 9.17
N TYR A 115 13.58 -1.53 9.11
CA TYR A 115 12.73 -0.68 8.30
C TYR A 115 11.57 -0.13 9.12
N LEU A 116 11.19 1.11 8.81
CA LEU A 116 9.87 1.62 9.17
C LEU A 116 8.86 0.94 8.26
N ARG A 117 7.81 0.37 8.84
CA ARG A 117 6.83 -0.43 8.10
C ARG A 117 6.10 0.38 7.00
N PRO A 118 6.05 -0.09 5.74
CA PRO A 118 5.26 0.52 4.67
C PRO A 118 3.76 0.19 4.72
N GLU A 119 3.38 -0.77 5.57
CA GLU A 119 2.02 -1.24 5.82
C GLU A 119 1.90 -1.80 7.25
N THR A 120 0.69 -2.03 7.74
CA THR A 120 0.44 -2.60 9.08
C THR A 120 0.24 -4.13 9.07
N ALA A 121 -0.12 -4.71 7.92
CA ALA A 121 -0.40 -6.13 7.71
C ALA A 121 0.70 -7.09 8.22
N GLN A 122 1.98 -6.79 7.95
CA GLN A 122 3.07 -7.68 8.39
C GLN A 122 3.13 -7.85 9.91
N GLY A 123 2.79 -6.82 10.68
CA GLY A 123 2.69 -6.88 12.13
C GLY A 123 1.63 -7.87 12.61
N ILE A 124 0.54 -8.01 11.85
CA ILE A 124 -0.52 -8.97 12.08
C ILE A 124 -0.04 -10.39 11.77
N PHE A 125 0.58 -10.60 10.61
CA PHE A 125 1.04 -11.93 10.20
C PHE A 125 2.07 -12.52 11.16
N VAL A 126 3.06 -11.75 11.60
CA VAL A 126 4.07 -12.24 12.56
C VAL A 126 3.48 -12.58 13.93
N ASN A 127 2.34 -12.00 14.29
CA ASN A 127 1.64 -12.25 15.54
C ASN A 127 0.47 -13.23 15.42
N PHE A 128 0.22 -13.82 14.25
CA PHE A 128 -0.93 -14.70 14.01
C PHE A 128 -1.05 -15.80 15.06
N GLN A 129 0.03 -16.55 15.34
CA GLN A 129 0.02 -17.63 16.33
C GLN A 129 -0.20 -17.13 17.77
N ASN A 130 0.37 -15.97 18.11
CA ASN A 130 0.19 -15.35 19.43
C ASN A 130 -1.27 -14.97 19.65
N VAL A 131 -1.91 -14.36 18.64
CA VAL A 131 -3.32 -13.94 18.70
C VAL A 131 -4.25 -15.15 18.69
N LEU A 132 -4.02 -16.12 17.80
CA LEU A 132 -4.79 -17.36 17.73
C LEU A 132 -4.86 -18.07 19.09
N THR A 133 -3.71 -18.17 19.76
CA THR A 133 -3.58 -18.85 21.06
C THR A 133 -4.19 -18.02 22.20
N SER A 134 -3.87 -16.73 22.29
CA SER A 134 -4.29 -15.88 23.42
C SER A 134 -5.78 -15.52 23.36
N ALA A 135 -6.30 -15.21 22.16
CA ALA A 135 -7.72 -14.87 21.95
C ALA A 135 -8.61 -16.11 21.74
N ARG A 136 -8.02 -17.31 21.67
CA ARG A 136 -8.69 -18.60 21.48
C ARG A 136 -9.63 -18.61 20.27
N LYS A 137 -9.20 -17.97 19.18
CA LYS A 137 -9.95 -17.91 17.92
C LYS A 137 -9.64 -19.12 17.05
N LYS A 138 -10.51 -19.37 16.07
CA LYS A 138 -10.30 -20.28 14.95
C LYS A 138 -10.84 -19.59 13.70
N PRO A 139 -10.26 -19.84 12.51
CA PRO A 139 -10.86 -19.38 11.27
C PRO A 139 -12.33 -19.80 11.16
N PRO A 140 -13.22 -18.93 10.64
CA PRO A 140 -12.94 -17.57 10.19
C PRO A 140 -12.77 -16.57 11.35
N PHE A 141 -11.69 -15.78 11.35
CA PHE A 141 -11.51 -14.66 12.27
C PHE A 141 -10.54 -13.62 11.70
N GLY A 142 -10.68 -12.37 12.14
CA GLY A 142 -9.83 -11.27 11.74
C GLY A 142 -8.88 -10.80 12.83
N ILE A 143 -7.81 -10.15 12.41
CA ILE A 143 -6.97 -9.32 13.27
C ILE A 143 -6.89 -7.95 12.63
N ALA A 144 -7.23 -6.91 13.39
CA ALA A 144 -7.29 -5.53 12.93
C ALA A 144 -6.26 -4.66 13.63
N GLN A 145 -5.66 -3.75 12.87
CA GLN A 145 -4.68 -2.79 13.38
C GLN A 145 -4.94 -1.41 12.81
N THR A 146 -4.77 -0.39 13.65
CA THR A 146 -4.72 1.00 13.21
C THR A 146 -3.40 1.61 13.63
N GLY A 147 -2.66 2.20 12.71
CA GLY A 147 -1.39 2.81 13.07
C GLY A 147 -0.70 3.47 11.90
N LYS A 148 0.49 4.02 12.18
CA LYS A 148 1.31 4.70 11.18
C LYS A 148 1.99 3.71 10.23
N SER A 149 2.14 4.14 8.98
CA SER A 149 2.92 3.49 7.95
C SER A 149 3.72 4.54 7.18
N PHE A 150 4.81 4.09 6.57
CA PHE A 150 5.81 4.97 5.99
C PHE A 150 6.20 4.52 4.59
N ARG A 151 6.02 5.40 3.61
CA ARG A 151 6.45 5.16 2.22
C ARG A 151 7.38 6.28 1.81
N ASN A 152 8.55 5.96 1.27
CA ASN A 152 9.56 6.92 0.86
C ASN A 152 9.19 7.54 -0.50
N GLU A 153 8.01 8.14 -0.57
CA GLU A 153 7.42 8.68 -1.79
C GLU A 153 8.40 9.64 -2.49
N ILE A 154 8.67 9.38 -3.77
CA ILE A 154 9.61 10.14 -4.59
C ILE A 154 9.10 11.56 -4.78
N THR A 155 7.82 11.69 -5.14
CA THR A 155 7.18 12.98 -5.40
C THR A 155 5.93 13.14 -4.53
N PRO A 156 6.08 13.61 -3.28
CA PRO A 156 4.92 13.97 -2.45
C PRO A 156 4.06 15.01 -3.17
N GLY A 157 2.74 14.89 -3.06
CA GLY A 157 1.83 15.71 -3.85
C GLY A 157 0.36 15.50 -3.46
N ASN A 158 -0.52 16.30 -4.07
CA ASN A 158 -1.97 16.20 -3.87
C ASN A 158 -2.38 16.19 -2.38
N PHE A 159 -1.76 17.06 -1.58
CA PHE A 159 -2.08 17.25 -0.15
C PHE A 159 -2.03 15.94 0.66
N ILE A 160 -3.18 15.38 1.04
CA ILE A 160 -3.28 14.15 1.84
C ILE A 160 -3.11 12.86 1.02
N PHE A 161 -3.14 12.92 -0.32
CA PHE A 161 -3.14 11.73 -1.16
C PHE A 161 -1.76 11.09 -1.32
N ARG A 162 -0.67 11.87 -1.23
CA ARG A 162 0.71 11.34 -1.33
C ARG A 162 1.61 11.96 -0.27
N THR A 163 1.69 11.28 0.87
CA THR A 163 2.54 11.64 2.00
C THR A 163 3.49 10.49 2.34
N ARG A 164 4.61 10.82 3.00
CA ARG A 164 5.59 9.80 3.42
C ARG A 164 5.24 9.09 4.72
N GLU A 165 4.40 9.74 5.52
CA GLU A 165 3.84 9.22 6.75
C GLU A 165 2.33 9.37 6.67
N PHE A 166 1.61 8.31 6.99
CA PHE A 166 0.15 8.30 7.05
C PHE A 166 -0.32 7.22 8.02
N GLU A 167 -1.60 7.25 8.37
CA GLU A 167 -2.22 6.22 9.19
C GLU A 167 -3.09 5.31 8.32
N GLN A 168 -2.97 4.01 8.55
CA GLN A 168 -3.82 3.00 7.93
C GLN A 168 -4.69 2.32 8.97
N MET A 169 -5.78 1.74 8.49
CA MET A 169 -6.70 0.91 9.26
C MET A 169 -6.89 -0.38 8.46
N GLU A 170 -6.11 -1.40 8.79
CA GLU A 170 -6.06 -2.66 8.05
C GLU A 170 -6.62 -3.80 8.89
N MET A 171 -7.16 -4.81 8.22
CA MET A 171 -7.71 -6.00 8.84
C MET A 171 -7.39 -7.20 7.96
N GLU A 172 -6.72 -8.18 8.55
CA GLU A 172 -6.44 -9.46 7.91
C GLU A 172 -7.46 -10.47 8.39
N PHE A 173 -8.33 -10.95 7.49
CA PHE A 173 -9.35 -11.95 7.80
C PHE A 173 -8.91 -13.33 7.36
N PHE A 174 -8.62 -14.20 8.32
CA PHE A 174 -8.14 -15.56 8.09
C PHE A 174 -9.32 -16.50 7.93
N VAL A 175 -9.41 -17.18 6.80
CA VAL A 175 -10.54 -18.05 6.43
C VAL A 175 -10.06 -19.44 6.01
N GLU A 176 -10.99 -20.38 5.92
CA GLU A 176 -10.69 -21.72 5.38
C GLU A 176 -10.52 -21.63 3.84
N PRO A 177 -9.48 -22.25 3.26
CA PRO A 177 -9.31 -22.28 1.81
C PRO A 177 -10.55 -22.81 1.08
N GLY A 178 -10.96 -22.13 0.01
CA GLY A 178 -12.19 -22.45 -0.73
C GLY A 178 -13.41 -21.66 -0.26
N THR A 179 -13.33 -20.95 0.87
CA THR A 179 -14.36 -19.98 1.31
C THR A 179 -13.94 -18.52 1.03
N ASP A 180 -12.74 -18.32 0.47
CA ASP A 180 -12.12 -17.00 0.29
C ASP A 180 -12.93 -16.03 -0.57
N GLU A 181 -13.56 -16.51 -1.65
CA GLU A 181 -14.34 -15.64 -2.55
C GLU A 181 -15.62 -15.12 -1.90
N GLU A 182 -16.30 -15.95 -1.11
CA GLU A 182 -17.50 -15.56 -0.35
C GLU A 182 -17.14 -14.49 0.69
N TRP A 183 -16.10 -14.74 1.48
CA TRP A 183 -15.63 -13.79 2.49
C TRP A 183 -15.10 -12.49 1.87
N HIS A 184 -14.43 -12.57 0.72
CA HIS A 184 -13.97 -11.39 0.01
C HIS A 184 -15.15 -10.51 -0.43
N GLN A 185 -16.19 -11.11 -1.02
CA GLN A 185 -17.39 -10.35 -1.40
C GLN A 185 -18.11 -9.76 -0.19
N TYR A 186 -18.25 -10.55 0.89
CA TYR A 186 -18.81 -10.07 2.15
C TYR A 186 -18.07 -8.81 2.66
N TRP A 187 -16.74 -8.80 2.61
CA TRP A 187 -15.95 -7.66 3.09
C TRP A 187 -16.03 -6.43 2.18
N ILE A 188 -16.15 -6.61 0.86
CA ILE A 188 -16.41 -5.51 -0.08
C ILE A 188 -17.75 -4.85 0.27
N ASP A 189 -18.80 -5.66 0.41
CA ASP A 189 -20.15 -5.18 0.69
C ASP A 189 -20.20 -4.50 2.07
N ASN A 190 -19.58 -5.13 3.08
CA ASN A 190 -19.49 -4.61 4.44
C ASN A 190 -18.72 -3.28 4.52
N ARG A 191 -17.62 -3.14 3.78
CA ARG A 191 -16.85 -1.90 3.74
C ARG A 191 -17.59 -0.79 3.00
N THR A 192 -18.28 -1.14 1.91
CA THR A 192 -19.09 -0.19 1.15
C THR A 192 -20.27 0.32 1.98
N ALA A 193 -20.96 -0.59 2.69
CA ALA A 193 -22.01 -0.24 3.64
C ALA A 193 -21.48 0.73 4.71
N TRP A 194 -20.32 0.46 5.30
CA TRP A 194 -19.71 1.35 6.29
C TRP A 194 -19.49 2.79 5.79
N TYR A 195 -19.08 2.98 4.53
CA TYR A 195 -18.94 4.32 3.95
C TYR A 195 -20.28 5.02 3.75
N THR A 196 -21.26 4.31 3.19
CA THR A 196 -22.59 4.85 2.91
C THR A 196 -23.39 5.15 4.20
N ASP A 197 -23.27 4.30 5.22
CA ASP A 197 -23.83 4.51 6.57
C ASP A 197 -23.26 5.76 7.27
N LEU A 198 -22.04 6.16 6.92
CA LEU A 198 -21.41 7.40 7.39
C LEU A 198 -21.85 8.64 6.60
N GLY A 199 -22.69 8.48 5.57
CA GLY A 199 -23.27 9.56 4.76
C GLY A 199 -22.53 9.86 3.46
N ILE A 200 -21.61 9.00 3.01
CA ILE A 200 -21.02 9.13 1.67
C ILE A 200 -22.08 8.79 0.62
N ASN A 201 -22.25 9.66 -0.38
CA ASN A 201 -23.15 9.39 -1.50
C ASN A 201 -22.68 8.16 -2.28
N PRO A 202 -23.49 7.10 -2.41
CA PRO A 202 -23.14 5.92 -3.21
C PRO A 202 -22.75 6.25 -4.66
N ASP A 203 -23.33 7.30 -5.25
CA ASP A 203 -23.02 7.70 -6.64
C ASP A 203 -21.57 8.20 -6.81
N ASN A 204 -20.92 8.59 -5.71
CA ASN A 204 -19.50 8.98 -5.70
C ASN A 204 -18.58 7.80 -5.42
N LEU A 205 -19.09 6.60 -5.18
CA LEU A 205 -18.27 5.42 -4.90
C LEU A 205 -18.30 4.48 -6.09
N ARG A 206 -17.14 3.95 -6.47
CA ARG A 206 -17.04 2.89 -7.47
C ARG A 206 -16.16 1.75 -6.97
N HIS A 207 -16.52 0.53 -7.36
CA HIS A 207 -15.68 -0.65 -7.19
C HIS A 207 -14.84 -0.81 -8.44
N TYR A 208 -13.53 -0.62 -8.29
CA TYR A 208 -12.57 -0.87 -9.34
C TYR A 208 -11.93 -2.25 -9.12
N GLU A 209 -12.25 -3.19 -9.99
CA GLU A 209 -11.70 -4.54 -9.95
C GLU A 209 -10.40 -4.59 -10.75
N HIS A 210 -9.31 -4.98 -10.07
CA HIS A 210 -7.99 -4.98 -10.69
C HIS A 210 -7.90 -6.05 -11.79
N PRO A 211 -7.47 -5.69 -13.01
CA PRO A 211 -7.09 -6.67 -14.03
C PRO A 211 -6.01 -7.62 -13.51
N LYS A 212 -5.96 -8.85 -14.05
CA LYS A 212 -5.02 -9.87 -13.59
C LYS A 212 -3.56 -9.42 -13.67
N GLU A 213 -3.25 -8.59 -14.66
CA GLU A 213 -1.93 -8.06 -14.95
C GLU A 213 -1.49 -6.99 -13.92
N LYS A 214 -2.47 -6.36 -13.24
CA LYS A 214 -2.25 -5.32 -12.22
C LYS A 214 -2.34 -5.85 -10.79
N LEU A 215 -2.65 -7.13 -10.60
CA LEU A 215 -2.70 -7.73 -9.28
C LEU A 215 -1.32 -7.73 -8.62
N SER A 216 -1.28 -7.40 -7.33
CA SER A 216 -0.10 -7.64 -6.53
C SER A 216 0.26 -9.12 -6.54
N HIS A 217 1.56 -9.43 -6.50
CA HIS A 217 2.08 -10.81 -6.64
C HIS A 217 1.48 -11.85 -5.67
N TYR A 218 0.92 -11.41 -4.54
CA TYR A 218 0.26 -12.25 -3.53
C TYR A 218 -1.27 -12.29 -3.63
N SER A 219 -1.90 -11.59 -4.58
CA SER A 219 -3.35 -11.37 -4.62
C SER A 219 -4.05 -12.24 -5.66
N LYS A 220 -5.07 -12.99 -5.24
CA LYS A 220 -5.97 -13.75 -6.14
C LYS A 220 -7.00 -12.84 -6.82
N ARG A 221 -7.53 -11.86 -6.08
CA ARG A 221 -8.52 -10.86 -6.49
C ARG A 221 -8.33 -9.62 -5.62
N THR A 222 -8.45 -8.42 -6.20
CA THR A 222 -8.36 -7.15 -5.47
C THR A 222 -9.42 -6.21 -6.02
N VAL A 223 -10.16 -5.56 -5.12
CA VAL A 223 -11.14 -4.53 -5.45
C VAL A 223 -10.84 -3.28 -4.63
N ASP A 224 -10.63 -2.17 -5.33
CA ASP A 224 -10.49 -0.86 -4.70
C ASP A 224 -11.87 -0.19 -4.64
N ILE A 225 -12.15 0.44 -3.51
CA ILE A 225 -13.30 1.35 -3.36
C ILE A 225 -12.78 2.76 -3.58
N GLU A 226 -13.09 3.32 -4.74
CA GLU A 226 -12.62 4.64 -5.15
C GLU A 226 -13.71 5.70 -4.94
N TYR A 227 -13.27 6.93 -4.60
CA TYR A 227 -14.10 8.12 -4.42
C TYR A 227 -13.74 9.19 -5.46
#